data_AF-A0A6J4VYF0-F1
#
_entry.id   AF-A0A6J4VYF0-F1
#
_cell.length_a   1.000
_cell.length_b   1.000
_cell.length_c   1.000
_cell.angle_alpha   90.00
_cell.angle_beta   90.00
_cell.angle_gamma   90.00
#
_symmetry.space_group_name_H-M   'P 1'
#
loop_
_entity.id
_entity.type
_entity.pdbx_description
1 polymer ?
#
loop_
_entity_poly.entity_id
_entity_poly.type
_entity_poly.pdbx_seq_one_letter_code
_entity_poly.pdbx_strand_id
1 'polypeptide(L)'
;MGSAPTDERSAAVIAAIETIGPRWILHLPSSTLKAVVGHFLARDGHDGFRIGPIPREEERIGLLSGLALSGTPALMIIQDNGIGNLLTALNTFPLPSHLSLLVLVARRGGLGEYNSYNCSQCSCPAPALDRRGRASGHPERERSAA
;
A
#
# COMPACT_ATOMS: atom_id res chain seq x y z
N MET A 1 16.48 -21.68 -6.32
CA MET A 1 15.38 -21.48 -5.34
C MET A 1 14.17 -21.01 -6.13
N GLY A 2 13.26 -21.93 -6.49
CA GLY A 2 12.20 -21.67 -7.47
C GLY A 2 11.22 -20.60 -6.98
N SER A 3 10.92 -19.62 -7.83
CA SER A 3 9.83 -18.67 -7.60
C SER A 3 8.53 -19.44 -7.48
N ALA A 4 7.78 -19.21 -6.39
CA ALA A 4 6.41 -19.71 -6.28
C ALA A 4 5.59 -19.26 -7.50
N PRO A 5 4.68 -20.09 -8.03
CA PRO A 5 3.85 -19.72 -9.16
C PRO A 5 3.08 -18.44 -8.83
N THR A 6 3.19 -17.44 -9.70
CA THR A 6 2.45 -16.18 -9.58
C THR A 6 0.96 -16.51 -9.58
N ASP A 7 0.29 -16.24 -8.45
CA ASP A 7 -1.15 -16.42 -8.36
C ASP A 7 -1.88 -15.43 -9.29
N GLU A 8 -3.12 -15.72 -9.65
CA GLU A 8 -3.93 -14.91 -10.57
C GLU A 8 -4.02 -13.43 -10.15
N ARG A 9 -4.07 -13.15 -8.84
CA ARG A 9 -4.16 -11.78 -8.33
C ARG A 9 -2.83 -11.05 -8.50
N SER A 10 -1.72 -11.72 -8.20
CA SER A 10 -0.38 -11.17 -8.45
C SER A 10 -0.17 -10.88 -9.94
N ALA A 11 -0.64 -11.75 -10.83
CA ALA A 11 -0.57 -11.54 -12.27
C ALA A 11 -1.40 -10.32 -12.73
N ALA A 12 -2.62 -10.16 -12.20
CA ALA A 12 -3.46 -9.00 -12.50
C ALA A 12 -2.83 -7.68 -12.01
N VAL A 13 -2.22 -7.68 -10.82
CA VAL A 13 -1.51 -6.51 -10.29
C VAL A 13 -0.30 -6.17 -11.16
N ILE A 14 0.47 -7.17 -11.60
CA ILE A 14 1.60 -6.96 -12.50
C ILE A 14 1.13 -6.31 -13.81
N ALA A 15 0.10 -6.86 -14.45
CA ALA A 15 -0.44 -6.32 -15.70
C ALA A 15 -0.95 -4.87 -15.54
N ALA A 16 -1.59 -4.55 -14.41
CA ALA A 16 -2.03 -3.20 -14.11
C ALA A 16 -0.85 -2.22 -13.96
N ILE A 17 0.21 -2.61 -13.23
CA ILE A 17 1.41 -1.78 -13.07
C ILE A 17 2.12 -1.58 -14.41
N GLU A 18 2.18 -2.62 -15.26
CA GLU A 18 2.76 -2.50 -16.60
C GLU A 18 1.97 -1.56 -17.50
N THR A 19 0.63 -1.54 -17.38
CA THR A 19 -0.24 -0.61 -18.10
C THR A 19 -0.01 0.85 -17.65
N ILE A 20 0.26 1.06 -16.36
CA ILE A 20 0.60 2.39 -15.81
C ILE A 20 1.97 2.85 -16.32
N GLY A 21 2.91 1.91 -16.52
CA GLY A 21 4.25 2.20 -17.04
C GLY A 21 5.10 3.14 -16.16
N PRO A 22 5.22 2.90 -14.84
CA PRO A 22 6.06 3.75 -14.00
C PRO A 22 7.54 3.61 -14.40
N ARG A 23 8.27 4.73 -14.42
CA ARG A 23 9.72 4.74 -14.62
C ARG A 23 10.47 4.34 -13.35
N TRP A 24 9.86 4.58 -12.19
CA TRP A 24 10.41 4.24 -10.88
C TRP A 24 9.42 3.45 -10.04
N ILE A 25 9.88 2.36 -9.43
CA ILE A 25 9.17 1.66 -8.36
C ILE A 25 9.97 1.74 -7.06
N LEU A 26 9.33 2.28 -6.03
CA LEU A 26 9.89 2.38 -4.69
C LEU A 26 9.18 1.36 -3.80
N HIS A 27 9.89 0.41 -3.19
CA HIS A 27 9.24 -0.65 -2.41
C HIS A 27 9.83 -0.84 -1.01
N LEU A 28 9.01 -1.36 -0.09
CA LEU A 28 9.48 -1.96 1.15
C LEU A 28 9.62 -3.48 0.97
N PRO A 29 10.67 -4.13 1.52
CA PRO A 29 10.72 -5.58 1.53
C PRO A 29 9.54 -6.18 2.30
N SER A 30 8.63 -6.85 1.61
CA SER A 30 7.48 -7.54 2.22
C SER A 30 7.36 -8.95 1.66
N SER A 31 7.02 -9.90 2.54
CA SER A 31 6.76 -11.28 2.14
C SER A 31 5.50 -11.42 1.29
N THR A 32 4.50 -10.55 1.49
CA THR A 32 3.20 -10.60 0.81
C THR A 32 3.29 -10.26 -0.68
N LEU A 33 4.16 -9.31 -1.04
CA LEU A 33 4.30 -8.82 -2.42
C LEU A 33 5.52 -9.38 -3.14
N LYS A 34 6.12 -10.46 -2.63
CA LYS A 34 7.39 -10.99 -3.13
C LYS A 34 7.35 -11.34 -4.62
N ALA A 35 6.23 -11.90 -5.11
CA ALA A 35 6.06 -12.24 -6.53
C ALA A 35 6.01 -10.97 -7.41
N VAL A 36 5.21 -9.98 -7.03
CA VAL A 36 5.07 -8.70 -7.76
C VAL A 36 6.40 -7.94 -7.78
N VAL A 37 7.02 -7.73 -6.61
CA VAL A 37 8.31 -7.04 -6.52
C VAL A 37 9.40 -7.81 -7.27
N GLY A 38 9.41 -9.15 -7.17
CA GLY A 38 10.35 -10.01 -7.89
C GLY A 38 10.26 -9.88 -9.40
N HIS A 39 9.05 -9.77 -9.95
CA HIS A 39 8.82 -9.53 -11.38
C HIS A 39 9.47 -8.22 -11.86
N PHE A 40 9.30 -7.13 -11.11
CA PHE A 40 9.88 -5.83 -11.49
C PHE A 40 11.38 -5.73 -11.20
N LEU A 41 11.88 -6.39 -10.16
CA LEU A 41 13.33 -6.49 -9.89
C LEU A 41 14.08 -7.13 -11.06
N ALA A 42 13.50 -8.13 -11.71
CA ALA A 42 14.11 -8.74 -12.90
C ALA A 42 14.21 -7.78 -14.11
N ARG A 43 13.47 -6.66 -14.09
CA ARG A 43 13.46 -5.63 -15.13
C ARG A 43 14.30 -4.41 -14.76
N ASP A 44 14.93 -4.38 -13.58
CA ASP A 44 15.71 -3.22 -13.15
C ASP A 44 16.83 -2.88 -14.15
N GLY A 45 16.91 -1.61 -14.53
CA GLY A 45 17.91 -1.11 -15.48
C GLY A 45 17.57 -1.30 -16.96
N HIS A 46 16.49 -2.01 -17.30
CA HIS A 46 16.02 -2.10 -18.69
C HIS A 46 15.17 -0.87 -19.07
N ASP A 47 15.40 -0.32 -20.26
CA ASP A 47 14.62 0.83 -20.81
C ASP A 47 14.56 2.07 -19.90
N GLY A 48 15.55 2.23 -19.02
CA GLY A 48 15.60 3.30 -18.03
C GLY A 48 14.61 3.14 -16.86
N PHE A 49 13.95 1.99 -16.74
CA PHE A 49 13.17 1.59 -15.57
C PHE A 49 14.09 1.35 -14.38
N ARG A 50 13.65 1.78 -13.19
CA ARG A 50 14.36 1.56 -11.94
C ARG A 50 13.44 1.08 -10.84
N ILE A 51 13.95 0.15 -10.04
CA ILE A 51 13.28 -0.30 -8.82
C ILE A 51 14.27 -0.35 -7.67
N GLY A 52 13.87 0.20 -6.51
CA GLY A 52 14.76 0.29 -5.35
C GLY A 52 14.03 0.03 -4.04
N PRO A 53 14.68 -0.65 -3.08
CA PRO A 53 14.19 -0.72 -1.71
C PRO A 53 14.42 0.62 -1.02
N ILE A 54 13.47 1.04 -0.20
CA ILE A 54 13.67 2.17 0.72
C ILE A 54 13.46 1.67 2.15
N PRO A 55 14.32 2.02 3.12
CA PRO A 55 14.21 1.48 4.46
C PRO A 55 13.05 2.10 5.24
N ARG A 56 12.75 3.39 5.04
CA ARG A 56 11.73 4.11 5.82
C ARG A 56 10.60 4.67 4.98
N GLU A 57 9.41 4.57 5.56
CA GLU A 57 8.16 5.08 5.02
C GLU A 57 8.25 6.57 4.66
N GLU A 58 8.66 7.41 5.61
CA GLU A 58 8.75 8.86 5.44
C GLU A 58 9.70 9.29 4.31
N GLU A 59 10.82 8.58 4.14
CA GLU A 59 11.80 8.84 3.08
C GLU A 59 11.22 8.54 1.69
N ARG A 60 10.36 7.52 1.58
CA ARG A 60 9.68 7.20 0.31
C ARG A 60 8.79 8.34 -0.14
N ILE A 61 8.08 9.00 0.79
CA ILE A 61 7.22 10.13 0.43
C ILE A 61 8.06 11.26 -0.15
N GLY A 62 9.21 11.57 0.46
CA GLY A 62 10.13 12.58 -0.08
C GLY A 62 10.59 12.25 -1.51
N LEU A 63 11.05 11.01 -1.74
CA LEU A 63 11.50 10.56 -3.05
C LEU A 63 10.38 10.53 -4.08
N LEU A 64 9.22 9.98 -3.73
CA LEU A 64 8.05 9.93 -4.61
C LEU A 64 7.57 11.34 -4.97
N SER A 65 7.62 12.27 -4.02
CA SER A 65 7.28 13.68 -4.24
C SER A 65 8.28 14.37 -5.16
N GLY A 66 9.58 14.11 -4.99
CA GLY A 66 10.62 14.60 -5.90
C GLY A 66 10.44 14.08 -7.32
N LEU A 67 10.12 12.79 -7.47
CA LEU A 67 9.82 12.18 -8.77
C LEU A 67 8.57 12.81 -9.41
N ALA A 68 7.50 13.00 -8.63
CA ALA A 68 6.29 13.67 -9.11
C ALA A 68 6.57 15.11 -9.58
N LEU A 69 7.37 15.88 -8.83
CA LEU A 69 7.79 17.23 -9.21
C LEU A 69 8.64 17.27 -10.48
N SER A 70 9.45 16.24 -10.72
CA SER A 70 10.23 16.12 -11.96
C SER A 70 9.40 15.70 -13.19
N GLY A 71 8.10 15.40 -13.00
CA GLY A 71 7.25 14.82 -14.05
C GLY A 71 7.57 13.36 -14.36
N THR A 72 8.33 12.68 -13.48
CA THR A 72 8.70 11.28 -13.67
C THR A 72 7.61 10.37 -13.09
N PRO A 73 6.98 9.49 -13.89
CA PRO A 73 5.96 8.59 -13.39
C PRO A 73 6.59 7.58 -12.43
N ALA A 74 6.07 7.54 -11.20
CA ALA A 74 6.61 6.70 -10.14
C ALA A 74 5.49 6.05 -9.34
N LEU A 75 5.77 4.84 -8.86
CA LEU A 75 4.88 4.03 -8.05
C LEU A 75 5.57 3.68 -6.74
N MET A 76 4.90 3.91 -5.63
CA MET A 76 5.34 3.42 -4.33
C MET A 76 4.53 2.20 -3.92
N ILE A 77 5.21 1.15 -3.47
CA ILE A 77 4.62 -0.09 -2.97
C ILE A 77 4.91 -0.20 -1.48
N ILE A 78 3.85 -0.21 -0.67
CA ILE A 78 3.92 -0.30 0.79
C ILE A 78 3.03 -1.41 1.32
N GLN A 79 3.22 -1.71 2.59
CA GLN A 79 2.30 -2.53 3.37
C GLN A 79 1.40 -1.62 4.23
N ASP A 80 0.21 -2.11 4.56
CA ASP A 80 -0.81 -1.40 5.35
C ASP A 80 -0.34 -0.88 6.72
N ASN A 81 0.46 -1.65 7.44
CA ASN A 81 1.08 -1.22 8.71
C ASN A 81 1.95 0.04 8.56
N GLY A 82 2.50 0.29 7.37
CA GLY A 82 3.31 1.46 7.06
C GLY A 82 2.48 2.72 6.83
N ILE A 83 1.16 2.63 6.61
CA ILE A 83 0.31 3.80 6.34
C ILE A 83 0.40 4.83 7.47
N GLY A 84 0.29 4.39 8.72
CA GLY A 84 0.34 5.29 9.88
C GLY A 84 1.64 6.11 9.93
N ASN A 85 2.77 5.48 9.61
CA ASN A 85 4.08 6.13 9.59
C ASN A 85 4.21 7.15 8.45
N LEU A 86 3.46 6.97 7.36
CA LEU A 86 3.47 7.85 6.20
C LEU A 86 2.59 9.09 6.37
N LEU A 87 1.57 9.06 7.25
CA LEU A 87 0.56 10.12 7.34
C LEU A 87 1.15 11.49 7.60
N THR A 88 2.12 11.59 8.51
CA THR A 88 2.80 12.87 8.78
C THR A 88 3.49 13.38 7.52
N ALA A 89 4.31 12.55 6.87
CA ALA A 89 5.03 12.94 5.66
C ALA A 89 4.08 13.33 4.51
N LEU A 90 2.98 12.59 4.34
CA LEU A 90 1.92 12.87 3.35
C LEU A 90 1.23 14.21 3.59
N ASN A 91 0.94 14.53 4.86
CA ASN A 91 0.24 15.77 5.23
C ASN A 91 1.16 16.98 5.27
N THR A 92 2.46 16.78 5.48
CA THR A 92 3.42 17.90 5.57
C THR A 92 3.74 18.50 4.20
N PHE A 93 3.81 17.70 3.14
CA PHE A 93 4.31 18.19 1.86
C PHE A 93 3.47 17.81 0.63
N PRO A 94 3.21 16.52 0.32
CA PRO A 94 2.44 16.15 -0.86
C PRO A 94 1.04 16.74 -0.90
N LEU A 95 0.31 16.66 0.23
CA LEU A 95 -1.08 17.11 0.28
C LEU A 95 -1.18 18.64 0.16
N PRO A 96 -0.42 19.45 0.93
CA PRO A 96 -0.40 20.91 0.75
C PRO A 96 0.10 21.36 -0.62
N SER A 97 0.99 20.60 -1.24
CA SER A 97 1.56 20.91 -2.56
C SER A 97 0.74 20.33 -3.71
N HIS A 98 -0.42 19.72 -3.43
CA HIS A 98 -1.31 19.09 -4.41
C HIS A 98 -0.59 18.09 -5.34
N LEU A 99 0.39 17.37 -4.82
CA LEU A 99 1.14 16.38 -5.60
C LEU A 99 0.30 15.12 -5.82
N SER A 100 0.23 14.69 -7.08
CA SER A 100 -0.40 13.43 -7.47
C SER A 100 0.59 12.29 -7.25
N LEU A 101 0.44 11.56 -6.14
CA LEU A 101 1.27 10.41 -5.80
C LEU A 101 0.51 9.10 -6.02
N LEU A 102 1.15 8.14 -6.68
CA LEU A 102 0.58 6.79 -6.86
C LEU A 102 1.17 5.82 -5.83
N VAL A 103 0.30 5.25 -5.01
CA VAL A 103 0.68 4.33 -3.93
C VAL A 103 -0.14 3.05 -4.01
N LEU A 104 0.54 1.91 -4.12
CA LEU A 104 -0.03 0.58 -3.99
C LEU A 104 0.18 0.08 -2.55
N VAL A 105 -0.91 -0.22 -1.86
CA VAL A 105 -0.89 -0.74 -0.50
C VAL A 105 -1.27 -2.22 -0.51
N ALA A 106 -0.35 -3.09 -0.09
CA ALA A 106 -0.71 -4.45 0.26
C ALA A 106 -1.31 -4.51 1.66
N ARG A 107 -2.54 -5.03 1.73
CA ARG A 107 -3.22 -5.33 2.98
C ARG A 107 -2.79 -6.71 3.50
N ARG A 108 -2.63 -6.83 4.82
CA ARG A 108 -2.41 -8.08 5.56
C ARG A 108 -3.59 -8.35 6.49
N GLY A 109 -3.79 -9.61 6.90
CA GLY A 109 -4.86 -9.96 7.85
C GLY A 109 -6.11 -10.60 7.23
N GLY A 110 -5.93 -11.62 6.38
CA GLY A 110 -7.05 -12.46 5.92
C GLY A 110 -7.53 -13.45 6.98
N LEU A 111 -8.71 -14.06 6.75
CA LEU A 111 -9.19 -15.19 7.57
C LEU A 111 -8.12 -16.30 7.59
N GLY A 112 -7.60 -16.63 8.78
CA GLY A 112 -6.50 -17.59 8.96
C GLY A 112 -5.10 -16.98 9.14
N GLU A 113 -4.97 -15.65 9.22
CA GLU A 113 -3.70 -14.98 9.56
C GLU A 113 -3.22 -15.40 10.97
N TYR A 114 -1.99 -15.93 11.05
CA TYR A 114 -1.38 -16.39 12.31
C TYR A 114 -1.05 -15.25 13.28
N ASN A 115 -0.75 -14.06 12.74
CA ASN A 115 -0.43 -12.90 13.56
C ASN A 115 -1.71 -12.15 13.97
N SER A 116 -2.07 -12.27 15.25
CA SER A 116 -3.22 -11.61 15.87
C SER A 116 -3.25 -10.10 15.65
N TYR A 117 -2.08 -9.44 15.54
CA TYR A 117 -1.95 -8.01 15.28
C TYR A 117 -2.38 -7.61 13.86
N ASN A 118 -2.15 -8.48 12.87
CA ASN A 118 -2.57 -8.23 11.49
C ASN A 118 -4.06 -8.56 11.32
N CYS A 119 -4.57 -9.52 12.09
CA CYS A 119 -5.99 -9.83 12.15
C CYS A 119 -6.79 -8.65 12.72
N SER A 120 -6.32 -8.01 13.81
CA SER A 120 -7.01 -6.86 14.41
C SER A 120 -7.03 -5.60 13.54
N GLN A 121 -6.01 -5.37 12.70
CA GLN A 121 -6.01 -4.28 11.71
C GLN A 121 -7.07 -4.48 10.61
N CYS A 122 -7.43 -5.73 10.29
CA CYS A 122 -8.50 -6.06 9.36
C CYS A 122 -9.90 -6.12 10.01
N SER A 123 -9.97 -6.07 11.34
CA SER A 123 -11.22 -5.99 12.11
C SER A 123 -11.84 -4.59 12.06
N CYS A 124 -12.15 -4.06 10.88
CA CYS A 124 -13.46 -3.42 10.80
C CYS A 124 -14.44 -4.57 10.90
N PRO A 125 -15.25 -4.69 11.97
CA PRO A 125 -16.36 -5.62 11.91
C PRO A 125 -17.17 -5.12 10.71
N ALA A 126 -17.24 -5.92 9.63
CA ALA A 126 -18.42 -5.84 8.78
C ALA A 126 -19.61 -5.80 9.74
N PRO A 127 -20.54 -4.84 9.61
CA PRO A 127 -21.59 -4.64 10.62
C PRO A 127 -22.14 -6.02 10.92
N ALA A 128 -21.97 -6.47 12.16
CA ALA A 128 -22.41 -7.79 12.57
C ALA A 128 -23.92 -7.75 12.40
N LEU A 129 -24.36 -8.24 11.25
CA LEU A 129 -25.76 -8.29 10.90
C LEU A 129 -26.28 -9.46 11.73
N ASP A 130 -27.01 -9.15 12.80
CA ASP A 130 -27.78 -10.17 13.51
C ASP A 130 -28.61 -10.94 12.46
N ARG A 131 -29.00 -12.19 12.73
CA ARG A 131 -29.81 -13.06 11.85
C ARG A 131 -31.13 -12.42 11.37
N ARG A 132 -31.44 -11.21 11.86
CA ARG A 132 -32.58 -10.34 11.54
C ARG A 132 -32.26 -9.15 10.63
N GLY A 133 -31.05 -9.02 10.08
CA GLY A 133 -30.76 -7.96 9.10
C GLY A 133 -30.47 -6.58 9.70
N ARG A 134 -30.13 -6.46 11.00
CA ARG A 134 -29.81 -5.16 11.63
C ARG A 134 -28.32 -5.03 11.91
N ALA A 135 -27.73 -3.92 11.46
CA ALA A 135 -26.38 -3.53 11.82
C ALA A 135 -26.36 -3.02 13.27
N SER A 136 -25.70 -3.74 14.17
CA SER A 136 -25.42 -3.22 15.51
C SER A 136 -24.16 -2.36 15.46
N GLY A 137 -24.31 -1.08 15.10
CA GLY A 137 -23.34 -0.05 15.44
C GLY A 137 -23.53 0.35 16.91
N HIS A 138 -22.45 0.50 17.66
CA HIS A 138 -22.50 1.04 19.01
C HIS A 138 -22.79 2.55 18.91
N PRO A 139 -23.96 3.08 19.35
CA PRO A 139 -24.07 4.51 19.61
C PRO A 139 -23.44 4.77 20.97
N GLU A 140 -22.78 5.92 21.14
CA GLU A 140 -22.59 6.70 22.39
C GLU A 140 -21.24 7.46 22.36
N ARG A 141 -21.14 8.77 22.59
CA ARG A 141 -22.07 9.78 23.12
C ARG A 141 -21.63 11.17 22.64
N GLU A 142 -22.53 11.91 22.00
CA GLU A 142 -22.62 13.35 22.22
C GLU A 142 -23.15 13.56 23.65
N ARG A 143 -22.37 14.22 24.51
CA ARG A 143 -22.92 15.00 25.61
C ARG A 143 -22.52 16.46 25.38
N SER A 144 -23.52 17.23 24.97
CA SER A 144 -23.57 18.69 24.99
C SER A 144 -23.60 19.20 26.43
N ALA A 145 -22.86 20.27 26.71
CA ALA A 145 -23.20 21.41 27.57
C ALA A 145 -21.99 22.38 27.52
N ALA A 146 -22.13 23.54 26.89
CA ALA A 146 -22.54 24.81 27.51
C ALA A 146 -21.33 25.59 28.04
#